data_AF-A0A6L7TPU4-F1
#
_entry.id   AF-A0A6L7TPU4-F1
#
_cell.length_a   1.000
_cell.length_b   1.000
_cell.length_c   1.000
_cell.angle_alpha   90.00
_cell.angle_beta   90.00
_cell.angle_gamma   90.00
#
_symmetry.space_group_name_H-M   'P 1'
#
loop_
_entity.id
_entity.type
_entity.pdbx_description
1 polymer ?
#
loop_
_entity_poly.entity_id
_entity_poly.type
_entity_poly.pdbx_seq_one_letter_code
_entity_poly.pdbx_strand_id
1 'polypeptide(L)'
;MAELLPGIVESGAEAQQLATGFGFTEGPLWHPDGYWLFVDIRASLVHRMTPDGQTSIYRDNSGGSNGLTFDLAGNLILCEGDNRQLGRRNADGSYTAIATRIGDQRINRPNDVVGRSDGSLFFTDPNGRLTAEERELDFSGVHRVSLTGAHTVATRDTEYPNGLAFSPDESVLYVAITRRDERCVIQKDRGEH
;
A
#
# COMPACT_ATOMS: atom_id res chain seq x y z
N MET A 1 -7.17 18.07 -19.39
CA MET A 1 -6.61 17.71 -18.07
C MET A 1 -6.43 18.92 -17.15
N ALA A 2 -5.99 20.10 -17.62
CA ALA A 2 -5.80 21.28 -16.77
C ALA A 2 -7.10 22.01 -16.31
N GLU A 3 -8.24 21.80 -16.97
CA GLU A 3 -9.47 22.57 -16.69
C GLU A 3 -10.37 22.01 -15.56
N LEU A 4 -10.05 20.84 -14.98
CA LEU A 4 -10.89 20.18 -13.98
C LEU A 4 -10.42 20.40 -12.53
N LEU A 5 -9.19 20.87 -12.33
CA LEU A 5 -8.59 21.04 -11.00
C LEU A 5 -9.30 22.09 -10.12
N PRO A 6 -9.78 23.24 -10.65
CA PRO A 6 -10.45 24.25 -9.82
C PRO A 6 -11.80 23.80 -9.22
N GLY A 7 -12.40 22.72 -9.73
CA GLY A 7 -13.63 22.13 -9.20
C GLY A 7 -13.41 20.97 -8.21
N ILE A 8 -12.15 20.55 -8.01
CA ILE A 8 -11.75 19.44 -7.13
C ILE A 8 -11.00 19.94 -5.90
N VAL A 9 -10.19 20.98 -6.08
CA VAL A 9 -9.49 21.67 -5.00
C VAL A 9 -10.29 22.91 -4.63
N GLU A 10 -10.46 23.17 -3.33
CA GLU A 10 -10.98 24.47 -2.89
C GLU A 10 -10.10 25.56 -3.50
N SER A 11 -10.68 26.42 -4.34
CA SER A 11 -9.92 27.37 -5.14
C SER A 11 -9.05 28.25 -4.24
N GLY A 12 -7.72 28.11 -4.34
CA GLY A 12 -6.76 28.87 -3.54
C GLY A 12 -6.10 28.12 -2.39
N ALA A 13 -6.39 26.83 -2.17
CA ALA A 13 -5.66 26.02 -1.20
C ALA A 13 -4.20 25.80 -1.66
N GLU A 14 -3.23 26.34 -0.91
CA GLU A 14 -1.81 26.09 -1.13
C GLU A 14 -1.37 24.82 -0.40
N ALA A 15 -0.52 24.02 -1.05
CA ALA A 15 0.08 22.86 -0.40
C ALA A 15 1.01 23.31 0.73
N GLN A 16 0.70 22.93 1.97
CA GLN A 16 1.54 23.20 3.13
C GLN A 16 2.41 21.99 3.46
N GLN A 17 3.69 22.23 3.68
CA GLN A 17 4.58 21.21 4.22
C GLN A 17 4.38 21.10 5.75
N LEU A 18 3.92 19.93 6.20
CA LEU A 18 3.66 19.67 7.62
C LEU A 18 4.88 19.12 8.38
N ALA A 19 5.76 18.35 7.72
CA ALA A 19 6.92 17.73 8.36
C ALA A 19 8.06 17.45 7.35
N THR A 20 9.27 17.20 7.88
CA THR A 20 10.50 16.86 7.14
C THR A 20 11.27 15.76 7.87
N GLY A 21 12.36 15.27 7.26
CA GLY A 21 13.31 14.35 7.92
C GLY A 21 13.09 12.86 7.63
N PHE A 22 12.19 12.53 6.70
CA PHE A 22 11.88 11.15 6.30
C PHE A 22 12.70 10.71 5.09
N GLY A 23 12.90 9.40 4.95
CA GLY A 23 13.64 8.80 3.85
C GLY A 23 12.80 8.61 2.58
N PHE A 24 11.66 7.93 2.68
CA PHE A 24 10.70 7.78 1.58
C PHE A 24 9.29 7.52 2.12
N THR A 25 8.45 8.55 2.11
CA THR A 25 7.10 8.51 2.69
C THR A 25 6.07 7.91 1.74
N GLU A 26 5.26 6.98 2.22
CA GLU A 26 4.20 6.29 1.47
C GLU A 26 3.01 5.92 2.37
N GLY A 27 1.94 5.38 1.76
CA GLY A 27 0.81 4.78 2.46
C GLY A 27 0.12 5.68 3.50
N PRO A 28 -0.20 6.94 3.20
CA PRO A 28 -0.89 7.80 4.14
C PRO A 28 -2.29 7.26 4.45
N LEU A 29 -2.67 7.26 5.73
CA LEU A 29 -3.96 6.79 6.21
C LEU A 29 -4.47 7.69 7.32
N TRP A 30 -5.67 8.26 7.16
CA TRP A 30 -6.31 9.04 8.22
C TRP A 30 -6.88 8.12 9.29
N HIS A 31 -6.46 8.29 10.54
CA HIS A 31 -6.96 7.56 11.69
C HIS A 31 -8.21 8.27 12.26
N PRO A 32 -9.27 7.53 12.65
CA PRO A 32 -10.51 8.11 13.20
C PRO A 32 -10.33 9.03 14.41
N ASP A 33 -9.29 8.79 15.21
CA ASP A 33 -8.88 9.63 16.35
C ASP A 33 -8.23 10.98 15.96
N GLY A 34 -8.23 11.35 14.68
CA GLY A 34 -7.83 12.68 14.23
C GLY A 34 -6.34 12.87 13.96
N TYR A 35 -5.65 11.83 13.49
CA TYR A 35 -4.23 11.90 13.12
C TYR A 35 -3.94 11.09 11.85
N TRP A 36 -2.84 11.37 11.17
CA TRP A 36 -2.34 10.57 10.06
C TRP A 36 -1.45 9.44 10.55
N LEU A 37 -1.57 8.28 9.91
CA LEU A 37 -0.50 7.30 9.80
C LEU A 37 0.16 7.44 8.44
N PHE A 38 1.45 7.20 8.35
CA PHE A 38 2.16 7.04 7.08
C PHE A 38 3.43 6.24 7.31
N VAL A 39 3.96 5.66 6.25
CA VAL A 39 5.15 4.82 6.30
C VAL A 39 6.38 5.61 5.86
N ASP A 40 7.50 5.46 6.56
CA ASP A 40 8.83 5.75 6.01
C ASP A 40 9.52 4.43 5.64
N ILE A 41 9.52 4.11 4.34
CA ILE A 41 9.99 2.81 3.83
C ILE A 41 11.48 2.62 4.13
N ARG A 42 12.29 3.68 3.99
CA ARG A 42 13.74 3.56 4.17
C ARG A 42 14.14 3.40 5.63
N ALA A 43 13.37 4.00 6.54
CA ALA A 43 13.57 3.83 7.97
C ALA A 43 12.90 2.56 8.53
N SER A 44 12.03 1.90 7.75
CA SER A 44 11.19 0.79 8.19
C SER A 44 10.31 1.16 9.39
N LEU A 45 9.71 2.35 9.35
CA LEU A 45 8.87 2.90 10.41
C LEU A 45 7.46 3.20 9.89
N VAL A 46 6.46 3.05 10.77
CA VAL A 46 5.17 3.72 10.62
C VAL A 46 5.15 4.89 11.59
N HIS A 47 4.89 6.08 11.06
CA HIS A 47 4.76 7.30 11.82
C HIS A 47 3.30 7.64 12.09
N ARG A 48 3.05 8.25 13.23
CA ARG A 48 1.83 9.00 13.54
C ARG A 48 2.12 10.49 13.43
N MET A 49 1.24 11.25 12.78
CA MET A 49 1.34 12.70 12.67
C MET A 49 0.02 13.40 12.99
N THR A 50 0.08 14.39 13.87
CA THR A 50 -1.05 15.26 14.19
C THR A 50 -1.29 16.29 13.07
N PRO A 51 -2.47 16.94 13.00
CA PRO A 51 -2.76 17.93 11.96
C PRO A 51 -1.81 19.15 11.94
N ASP A 52 -1.17 19.47 13.07
CA ASP A 52 -0.16 20.53 13.19
C ASP A 52 1.27 20.06 12.82
N GLY A 53 1.42 18.81 12.35
CA GLY A 53 2.69 18.29 11.82
C GLY A 53 3.61 17.64 12.85
N GLN A 54 3.19 17.49 14.12
CA GLN A 54 3.99 16.78 15.11
C GLN A 54 4.00 15.29 14.83
N THR A 55 5.19 14.70 14.79
CA THR A 55 5.35 13.28 14.44
C THR A 55 5.86 12.44 15.62
N SER A 56 5.44 11.18 15.65
CA SER A 56 5.90 10.17 16.60
C SER A 56 5.94 8.80 15.92
N ILE A 57 6.67 7.84 16.50
CA ILE A 57 6.73 6.47 15.98
C ILE A 57 5.46 5.73 16.44
N TYR A 58 4.72 5.17 15.49
CA TYR A 58 3.57 4.30 15.75
C TYR A 58 3.98 2.83 15.77
N ARG A 59 4.88 2.44 14.86
CA ARG A 59 5.46 1.09 14.78
C ARG A 59 6.91 1.18 14.32
N ASP A 60 7.79 0.47 15.00
CA ASP A 60 9.13 0.14 14.54
C ASP A 60 9.15 -1.20 13.80
N ASN A 61 10.23 -1.47 13.06
CA ASN A 61 10.42 -2.71 12.31
C ASN A 61 9.18 -3.12 11.51
N SER A 62 8.79 -2.23 10.58
CA SER A 62 7.51 -2.33 9.87
C SER A 62 7.43 -3.49 8.85
N GLY A 63 8.52 -4.25 8.67
CA GLY A 63 8.58 -5.35 7.68
C GLY A 63 8.66 -4.86 6.25
N GLY A 64 9.28 -3.69 6.03
CA GLY A 64 9.27 -3.01 4.73
C GLY A 64 7.85 -2.59 4.36
N SER A 65 7.12 -2.01 5.32
CA SER A 65 5.74 -1.63 5.08
C SER A 65 5.60 -0.63 3.93
N ASN A 66 4.42 -0.54 3.34
CA ASN A 66 4.10 0.47 2.33
C ASN A 66 2.64 0.92 2.49
N GLY A 67 1.70 0.38 1.71
CA GLY A 67 0.28 0.70 1.83
C GLY A 67 -0.31 0.30 3.18
N LEU A 68 -1.21 1.14 3.68
CA LEU A 68 -1.94 0.97 4.93
C LEU A 68 -3.44 1.09 4.68
N THR A 69 -4.25 0.28 5.37
CA THR A 69 -5.71 0.47 5.42
C THR A 69 -6.27 -0.05 6.75
N PHE A 70 -7.58 0.05 6.96
CA PHE A 70 -8.26 -0.61 8.07
C PHE A 70 -9.14 -1.74 7.57
N ASP A 71 -9.25 -2.82 8.35
CA ASP A 71 -10.36 -3.75 8.20
C ASP A 71 -11.68 -3.16 8.72
N LEU A 72 -12.80 -3.84 8.48
CA LEU A 72 -14.13 -3.40 8.95
C LEU A 72 -14.27 -3.35 10.48
N ALA A 73 -13.34 -3.97 11.21
CA ALA A 73 -13.29 -3.90 12.67
C ALA A 73 -12.31 -2.83 13.17
N GLY A 74 -11.78 -1.98 12.28
CA GLY A 74 -10.87 -0.87 12.61
C GLY A 74 -9.43 -1.29 12.89
N ASN A 75 -9.05 -2.52 12.56
CA ASN A 75 -7.68 -3.00 12.78
C ASN A 75 -6.80 -2.58 11.61
N LEU A 76 -5.60 -2.09 11.92
CA LEU A 76 -4.64 -1.66 10.89
C LEU A 76 -4.15 -2.85 10.07
N ILE A 77 -4.25 -2.73 8.76
CA ILE A 77 -3.69 -3.63 7.77
C ILE A 77 -2.48 -2.95 7.11
N LEU A 78 -1.41 -3.71 6.91
CA LEU A 78 -0.15 -3.21 6.36
C LEU A 78 0.34 -4.14 5.25
N CYS A 79 0.76 -3.56 4.13
CA CYS A 79 1.55 -4.25 3.12
C CYS A 79 2.99 -4.37 3.58
N GLU A 80 3.43 -5.53 4.07
CA GLU A 80 4.80 -5.77 4.53
C GLU A 80 5.63 -6.38 3.39
N GLY A 81 6.24 -5.50 2.58
CA GLY A 81 6.93 -5.87 1.36
C GLY A 81 8.19 -6.72 1.58
N ASP A 82 8.91 -6.54 2.70
CA ASP A 82 10.11 -7.34 3.00
C ASP A 82 9.74 -8.69 3.61
N ASN A 83 8.72 -8.71 4.47
CA ASN A 83 8.20 -9.96 5.05
C ASN A 83 7.40 -10.81 4.05
N ARG A 84 7.05 -10.23 2.89
CA ARG A 84 6.21 -10.83 1.85
C ARG A 84 4.86 -11.25 2.42
N GLN A 85 4.19 -10.33 3.11
CA GLN A 85 2.90 -10.59 3.73
C GLN A 85 1.99 -9.36 3.82
N LEU A 86 0.69 -9.60 3.95
CA LEU A 86 -0.20 -8.63 4.61
C LEU A 86 -0.17 -8.88 6.11
N GLY A 87 0.17 -7.85 6.88
CA GLY A 87 0.12 -7.84 8.33
C GLY A 87 -1.18 -7.20 8.83
N ARG A 88 -1.70 -7.70 9.94
CA ARG A 88 -2.83 -7.11 10.68
C ARG A 88 -2.40 -6.82 12.11
N ARG A 89 -2.61 -5.59 12.58
CA ARG A 89 -2.43 -5.22 13.99
C ARG A 89 -3.66 -5.67 14.79
N ASN A 90 -3.47 -6.52 15.79
CA ASN A 90 -4.53 -6.95 16.69
C ASN A 90 -4.83 -5.87 17.76
N ALA A 91 -5.97 -6.04 18.44
CA ALA A 91 -6.41 -5.12 19.50
C ALA A 91 -5.40 -5.03 20.67
N ASP A 92 -4.67 -6.11 20.95
CA ASP A 92 -3.60 -6.15 21.96
C ASP A 92 -2.28 -5.50 21.51
N GLY A 93 -2.21 -5.00 20.28
CA GLY A 93 -1.04 -4.38 19.66
C GLY A 93 -0.07 -5.35 18.99
N SER A 94 -0.31 -6.66 19.06
CA SER A 94 0.46 -7.66 18.31
C SER A 94 0.17 -7.60 16.81
N TYR A 95 0.99 -8.25 15.99
CA TYR A 95 0.78 -8.34 14.55
C TYR A 95 0.64 -9.79 14.11
N THR A 96 -0.27 -10.06 13.18
CA THR A 96 -0.48 -11.39 12.59
C THR A 96 -0.46 -11.30 11.07
N ALA A 97 0.19 -12.25 10.42
CA ALA A 97 0.16 -12.36 8.98
C ALA A 97 -1.21 -12.90 8.53
N ILE A 98 -1.87 -12.22 7.59
CA ILE A 98 -3.18 -12.60 7.05
C ILE A 98 -3.13 -13.07 5.60
N ALA A 99 -2.03 -12.80 4.90
CA ALA A 99 -1.73 -13.37 3.59
C ALA A 99 -0.22 -13.50 3.42
N THR A 100 0.28 -14.69 3.10
CA THR A 100 1.72 -14.97 2.87
C THR A 100 1.97 -15.80 1.61
N ARG A 101 0.96 -16.56 1.16
CA ARG A 101 1.04 -17.49 0.03
C ARG A 101 -0.28 -17.53 -0.72
N ILE A 102 -0.22 -17.84 -2.01
CA ILE A 102 -1.37 -18.26 -2.81
C ILE A 102 -1.12 -19.66 -3.36
N GLY A 103 -1.95 -20.62 -2.95
CA GLY A 103 -1.60 -22.03 -3.07
C GLY A 103 -0.29 -22.31 -2.34
N ASP A 104 0.65 -22.96 -3.02
CA ASP A 104 1.97 -23.31 -2.44
C ASP A 104 3.02 -22.23 -2.67
N GLN A 105 2.73 -21.15 -3.40
CA GLN A 105 3.70 -20.11 -3.78
C GLN A 105 3.61 -18.90 -2.86
N ARG A 106 4.75 -18.34 -2.44
CA ARG A 106 4.81 -17.08 -1.69
C ARG A 106 4.35 -15.94 -2.59
N ILE A 107 3.57 -15.04 -2.02
CA ILE A 107 3.29 -13.75 -2.66
C ILE A 107 4.60 -12.97 -2.86
N ASN A 108 4.63 -12.02 -3.78
CA ASN A 108 5.81 -11.24 -4.10
C ASN A 108 6.16 -10.25 -2.98
N ARG A 109 5.83 -8.97 -3.17
CA ARG A 109 6.06 -7.88 -2.21
C ARG A 109 4.84 -6.96 -2.23
N PRO A 110 3.87 -7.17 -1.32
CA PRO A 110 2.68 -6.34 -1.25
C PRO A 110 3.02 -4.85 -1.22
N ASN A 111 2.33 -4.06 -2.04
CA ASN A 111 2.67 -2.65 -2.25
C ASN A 111 1.60 -1.71 -1.70
N ASP A 112 0.36 -1.83 -2.18
CA ASP A 112 -0.78 -1.06 -1.68
C ASP A 112 -1.97 -1.97 -1.36
N VAL A 113 -2.88 -1.50 -0.51
CA VAL A 113 -4.03 -2.27 -0.05
C VAL A 113 -5.26 -1.40 0.16
N VAL A 114 -6.42 -1.89 -0.27
CA VAL A 114 -7.72 -1.23 -0.06
C VAL A 114 -8.75 -2.24 0.46
N GLY A 115 -9.54 -1.82 1.45
CA GLY A 115 -10.69 -2.57 1.92
C GLY A 115 -11.92 -2.33 1.04
N ARG A 116 -12.77 -3.36 0.95
CA ARG A 116 -14.09 -3.30 0.32
C ARG A 116 -15.18 -3.39 1.38
N SER A 117 -16.37 -2.85 1.12
CA SER A 117 -17.52 -2.88 2.04
C SER A 117 -17.98 -4.28 2.44
N ASP A 118 -17.65 -5.31 1.64
CA ASP A 118 -17.91 -6.72 1.96
C ASP A 118 -16.89 -7.35 2.93
N GLY A 119 -15.88 -6.58 3.36
CA GLY A 119 -14.83 -7.01 4.28
C GLY A 119 -13.63 -7.67 3.60
N SER A 120 -13.64 -7.81 2.28
CA SER A 120 -12.46 -8.26 1.53
C SER A 120 -11.41 -7.16 1.47
N LEU A 121 -10.15 -7.56 1.42
CA LEU A 121 -9.00 -6.70 1.15
C LEU A 121 -8.47 -7.01 -0.24
N PHE A 122 -8.18 -5.97 -1.02
CA PHE A 122 -7.49 -6.07 -2.30
C PHE A 122 -6.12 -5.46 -2.16
N PHE A 123 -5.08 -6.13 -2.67
CA PHE A 123 -3.72 -5.63 -2.59
C PHE A 123 -2.94 -5.87 -3.88
N THR A 124 -2.02 -4.96 -4.18
CA THR A 124 -1.08 -5.10 -5.30
C THR A 124 0.17 -5.84 -4.88
N ASP A 125 0.65 -6.72 -5.74
CA ASP A 125 1.77 -7.62 -5.44
C ASP A 125 2.85 -7.61 -6.55
N PRO A 126 3.55 -6.47 -6.74
CA PRO A 126 4.60 -6.36 -7.74
C PRO A 126 5.83 -7.21 -7.39
N ASN A 127 6.43 -7.85 -8.39
CA ASN A 127 7.64 -8.68 -8.23
C ASN A 127 8.95 -7.97 -8.60
N GLY A 128 8.89 -6.74 -9.13
CA GLY A 128 10.05 -6.09 -9.78
C GLY A 128 11.21 -5.70 -8.85
N ARG A 129 11.06 -5.89 -7.53
CA ARG A 129 12.13 -5.72 -6.53
C ARG A 129 12.61 -7.04 -5.92
N LEU A 130 12.17 -8.18 -6.45
CA LEU A 130 12.69 -9.51 -6.12
C LEU A 130 13.65 -9.97 -7.23
N THR A 131 14.69 -10.70 -6.86
CA THR A 131 15.53 -11.42 -7.83
C THR A 131 14.74 -12.56 -8.49
N ALA A 132 15.27 -13.13 -9.57
CA ALA A 132 14.62 -14.25 -10.25
C ALA A 132 14.48 -15.49 -9.32
N GLU A 133 15.45 -15.70 -8.44
CA GLU A 133 15.52 -16.83 -7.50
C GLU A 133 14.53 -16.67 -6.32
N GLU A 134 14.21 -15.44 -5.93
CA GLU A 134 13.27 -15.16 -4.83
C GLU A 134 11.80 -15.27 -5.26
N ARG A 135 11.53 -15.10 -6.56
CA ARG A 135 10.18 -15.13 -7.13
C ARG A 135 9.65 -16.56 -7.11
N GLU A 136 8.50 -16.71 -6.45
CA GLU A 136 7.72 -17.95 -6.54
C GLU A 136 6.56 -17.78 -7.53
N LEU A 137 6.00 -16.58 -7.66
CA LEU A 137 5.00 -16.22 -8.67
C LEU A 137 5.68 -15.69 -9.94
N ASP A 138 5.17 -16.10 -11.09
CA ASP A 138 5.63 -15.67 -12.41
C ASP A 138 4.92 -14.40 -12.92
N PHE A 139 4.05 -13.80 -12.11
CA PHE A 139 3.31 -12.58 -12.43
C PHE A 139 3.40 -11.53 -11.31
N SER A 140 3.19 -10.27 -11.70
CA SER A 140 2.77 -9.20 -10.79
C SER A 140 1.25 -9.06 -10.91
N GLY A 141 0.53 -8.94 -9.80
CA GLY A 141 -0.93 -9.01 -9.86
C GLY A 141 -1.64 -8.23 -8.77
N VAL A 142 -2.97 -8.28 -8.84
CA VAL A 142 -3.85 -7.87 -7.76
C VAL A 142 -4.45 -9.12 -7.14
N HIS A 143 -4.34 -9.20 -5.82
CA HIS A 143 -4.90 -10.29 -5.04
C HIS A 143 -6.09 -9.79 -4.23
N ARG A 144 -7.01 -10.70 -3.93
CA ARG A 144 -8.12 -10.49 -3.00
C ARG A 144 -7.97 -11.48 -1.85
N VAL A 145 -8.00 -10.99 -0.62
CA VAL A 145 -8.02 -11.81 0.59
C VAL A 145 -9.25 -11.48 1.44
N SER A 146 -9.89 -12.51 1.99
CA SER A 146 -10.86 -12.38 3.06
C SER A 146 -10.18 -12.67 4.39
N LEU A 147 -10.54 -11.94 5.45
CA LEU A 147 -10.09 -12.25 6.80
C LEU A 147 -10.58 -13.62 7.30
N THR A 148 -11.55 -14.23 6.61
CA THR A 148 -12.01 -15.61 6.87
C THR A 148 -11.19 -16.68 6.15
N GLY A 149 -10.15 -16.29 5.40
CA GLY A 149 -9.12 -17.21 4.88
C GLY A 149 -9.14 -17.49 3.37
N ALA A 150 -10.10 -16.94 2.62
CA ALA A 150 -10.09 -17.07 1.16
C ALA A 150 -9.06 -16.11 0.54
N HIS A 151 -8.14 -16.61 -0.30
CA HIS A 151 -7.18 -15.82 -1.06
C HIS A 151 -7.23 -16.20 -2.54
N THR A 152 -7.56 -15.23 -3.39
CA THR A 152 -7.70 -15.41 -4.84
C THR A 152 -6.93 -14.34 -5.62
N VAL A 153 -6.61 -14.62 -6.88
CA VAL A 153 -6.09 -13.61 -7.80
C VAL A 153 -7.26 -12.86 -8.44
N ALA A 154 -7.29 -11.53 -8.32
CA ALA A 154 -8.27 -10.68 -8.98
C ALA A 154 -7.86 -10.40 -10.44
N THR A 155 -6.58 -10.13 -10.69
CA THR A 155 -6.01 -10.05 -12.04
C THR A 155 -4.51 -10.33 -12.03
N ARG A 156 -4.01 -10.90 -13.13
CA ARG A 156 -2.57 -11.08 -13.42
C ARG A 156 -2.08 -10.12 -14.51
N ASP A 157 -2.98 -9.37 -15.12
CA ASP A 157 -2.72 -8.56 -16.32
C ASP A 157 -2.13 -7.19 -15.92
N THR A 158 -1.09 -7.23 -15.10
CA THR A 158 -0.40 -6.04 -14.59
C THR A 158 1.10 -6.27 -14.58
N GLU A 159 1.87 -5.23 -14.91
CA GLU A 159 3.33 -5.35 -14.91
C GLU A 159 3.97 -4.89 -13.60
N TYR A 160 3.59 -3.69 -13.15
CA TYR A 160 3.99 -3.16 -11.85
C TYR A 160 2.81 -2.45 -11.17
N PRO A 161 1.85 -3.22 -10.62
CA PRO A 161 0.69 -2.67 -9.93
C PRO A 161 1.12 -1.99 -8.63
N ASN A 162 0.47 -0.86 -8.31
CA ASN A 162 0.80 -0.01 -7.17
C ASN A 162 -0.51 0.44 -6.48
N GLY A 163 -0.92 1.69 -6.66
CA GLY A 163 -2.10 2.24 -6.00
C GLY A 163 -3.42 1.55 -6.35
N LEU A 164 -4.33 1.44 -5.37
CA LEU A 164 -5.67 0.88 -5.54
C LEU A 164 -6.75 1.83 -5.04
N ALA A 165 -7.88 1.89 -5.76
CA ALA A 165 -9.07 2.58 -5.27
C ALA A 165 -10.34 1.96 -5.86
N PHE A 166 -11.37 1.79 -5.03
CA PHE A 166 -12.71 1.50 -5.52
C PHE A 166 -13.42 2.78 -5.96
N SER A 167 -14.23 2.66 -7.01
CA SER A 167 -15.33 3.60 -7.28
C SER A 167 -16.27 3.72 -6.06
N PRO A 168 -17.03 4.82 -5.89
CA PRO A 168 -17.89 5.01 -4.73
C PRO A 168 -18.93 3.90 -4.50
N ASP A 169 -19.39 3.23 -5.57
CA ASP A 169 -20.32 2.10 -5.51
C ASP A 169 -19.62 0.73 -5.55
N GLU A 170 -18.29 0.72 -5.52
CA GLU A 170 -17.40 -0.45 -5.55
C GLU A 170 -17.63 -1.40 -6.73
N SER A 171 -18.23 -0.91 -7.82
CA SER A 171 -18.44 -1.68 -9.05
C SER A 171 -17.18 -1.79 -9.91
N VAL A 172 -16.29 -0.79 -9.77
CA VAL A 172 -15.00 -0.70 -10.47
C VAL A 172 -13.86 -0.59 -9.45
N LEU A 173 -12.82 -1.41 -9.65
CA LEU A 173 -11.51 -1.29 -8.99
C LEU A 173 -10.52 -0.62 -9.94
N TYR A 174 -10.01 0.55 -9.56
CA TYR A 174 -8.92 1.22 -10.26
C TYR A 174 -7.59 0.71 -9.73
N VAL A 175 -6.66 0.41 -10.63
CA VAL A 175 -5.31 -0.07 -10.33
C VAL A 175 -4.31 0.81 -11.06
N ALA A 176 -3.45 1.49 -10.32
CA ALA A 176 -2.35 2.26 -10.90
C ALA A 176 -1.20 1.33 -11.29
N ILE A 177 -0.67 1.51 -12.50
CA ILE A 177 0.47 0.76 -13.02
C ILE A 177 1.66 1.71 -13.11
N THR A 178 2.64 1.57 -12.22
CA THR A 178 3.78 2.49 -12.13
C THR A 178 4.73 2.38 -13.33
N ARG A 179 4.78 1.23 -13.98
CA ARG A 179 5.67 0.96 -15.12
C ARG A 179 4.92 0.17 -16.17
N ARG A 180 4.88 0.72 -17.39
CA ARG A 180 4.23 0.08 -18.55
C ARG A 180 5.10 -0.97 -19.23
N ASP A 181 6.42 -0.93 -19.00
CA ASP A 181 7.37 -1.96 -19.40
C ASP A 181 8.70 -1.91 -18.60
N GLU A 182 9.55 -2.93 -18.76
CA GLU A 182 10.89 -3.06 -18.17
C GLU A 182 11.83 -1.85 -18.42
N ARG A 183 11.60 -1.04 -19.47
CA ARG A 183 12.45 0.11 -19.80
C ARG A 183 12.40 1.19 -18.73
N CYS A 184 11.32 1.26 -17.95
CA CYS A 184 11.19 2.17 -16.81
C CYS A 184 12.10 1.83 -15.63
N VAL A 185 12.64 0.60 -15.54
CA VAL A 185 13.66 0.22 -14.54
C VAL A 185 14.98 0.91 -14.87
N ILE A 186 15.39 0.81 -16.14
CA ILE A 186 16.64 1.38 -16.65
C ILE A 186 16.64 2.91 -16.55
N GLN A 187 15.50 3.56 -16.77
CA GLN A 187 15.37 5.02 -16.67
C GLN A 187 15.49 5.51 -15.21
N LYS A 188 14.86 4.82 -14.25
CA LYS A 188 14.98 5.18 -12.83
C LYS A 188 16.40 5.01 -12.31
N ASP A 189 17.11 3.97 -12.73
CA ASP A 189 18.52 3.75 -12.37
C ASP A 189 19.45 4.80 -13.00
N ARG A 190 18.98 5.52 -14.02
CA ARG A 190 19.64 6.67 -14.66
C ARG A 190 19.16 8.03 -14.14
N GLY A 191 18.21 8.07 -13.21
CA GLY A 191 17.65 9.31 -12.67
C GLY A 191 16.69 10.04 -13.62
N GLU A 192 16.14 9.35 -14.61
CA GLU A 192 15.15 9.89 -15.55
C GLU A 192 13.74 9.59 -15.02
N HIS A 193 12.92 10.64 -14.88
CA HIS A 193 11.52 10.59 -14.47
C HIS A 193 10.61 10.97 -15.64
#